data_AF-A0AA36C8H9-F1
#
_entry.id   AF-A0AA36C8H9-F1
#
_cell.length_a   1.000
_cell.length_b   1.000
_cell.length_c   1.000
_cell.angle_alpha   90.00
_cell.angle_beta   90.00
_cell.angle_gamma   90.00
#
_symmetry.space_group_name_H-M   'P 1'
#
loop_
_entity.id
_entity.type
_entity.pdbx_description
1 polymer ?
#
loop_
_entity_poly.entity_id
_entity_poly.type
_entity_poly.pdbx_seq_one_letter_code
_entity_poly.pdbx_strand_id
1 'polypeptide(L)' 'MNTSGKLLGEPMDSASAAHHVFTMIVRPLNKYLRLTRQQPKFPTEKVMGHIEKCISMRLNYRTFLSYFWELESRQR' A
#
# COMPACT_ATOMS: atom_id res chain seq x y z
N MET A 1 18.89 -23.81 0.83
CA MET A 1 17.97 -22.67 0.95
C MET A 1 17.23 -22.51 -0.38
N ASN A 2 15.97 -22.09 -0.31
CA ASN A 2 15.10 -21.58 -1.39
C ASN A 2 14.74 -22.51 -2.57
N THR A 3 13.47 -22.93 -2.59
CA THR A 3 12.47 -22.59 -3.63
C THR A 3 11.19 -23.31 -3.24
N SER A 4 10.49 -22.81 -2.22
CA SER A 4 9.10 -23.21 -2.01
C SER A 4 8.31 -22.58 -3.14
N GLY A 5 7.98 -23.40 -4.15
CA GLY A 5 6.96 -23.07 -5.12
C GLY A 5 5.72 -22.66 -4.36
N LYS A 6 5.41 -21.36 -4.42
CA LYS A 6 4.20 -20.79 -3.86
C LYS A 6 3.05 -21.45 -4.63
N LEU A 7 2.44 -22.44 -3.98
CA LEU A 7 1.30 -23.19 -4.50
C LEU A 7 0.23 -22.18 -4.93
N LEU A 8 -0.09 -22.20 -6.22
CA LEU A 8 -1.19 -21.47 -6.83
C LEU A 8 -2.50 -21.99 -6.24
N GLY A 9 -2.90 -21.52 -5.06
CA GLY A 9 -4.14 -21.98 -4.42
C GLY A 9 -4.27 -21.78 -2.92
N GLU A 10 -3.19 -21.51 -2.18
CA GLU A 10 -3.35 -21.14 -0.77
C GLU A 10 -3.90 -19.71 -0.64
N PRO A 11 -4.90 -19.47 0.23
CA PRO A 11 -5.36 -18.13 0.54
C PRO A 11 -4.17 -17.33 1.06
N MET A 12 -3.70 -16.39 0.24
CA MET A 12 -2.54 -15.58 0.55
C MET A 12 -2.85 -14.72 1.77
N ASP A 13 -2.03 -14.86 2.82
CA ASP A 13 -2.14 -14.04 4.03
C ASP A 13 -2.14 -12.54 3.67
N SER A 14 -3.02 -11.77 4.31
CA SER A 14 -3.24 -10.35 4.01
C SER A 14 -1.96 -9.52 4.11
N ALA A 15 -1.05 -9.84 5.04
CA ALA A 15 0.22 -9.14 5.18
C ALA A 15 1.17 -9.45 4.01
N SER A 16 1.20 -10.72 3.58
CA SER A 16 1.98 -11.14 2.41
C SER A 16 1.44 -10.50 1.12
N ALA A 17 0.12 -10.38 1.00
CA ALA A 17 -0.56 -9.66 -0.08
C ALA A 17 -0.27 -8.16 -0.07
N ALA A 18 -0.32 -7.54 1.09
CA ALA A 18 -0.02 -6.13 1.25
C ALA A 18 1.42 -5.81 0.86
N HIS A 19 2.37 -6.66 1.25
CA HIS A 19 3.78 -6.48 0.91
C HIS A 19 4.03 -6.56 -0.61
N HIS A 20 3.35 -7.50 -1.29
CA HIS A 20 3.46 -7.65 -2.74
C HIS A 20 2.87 -6.44 -3.48
N VAL A 21 1.68 -6.00 -3.07
CA VAL A 21 1.06 -4.79 -3.64
C VAL A 21 1.94 -3.56 -3.37
N PHE A 22 2.45 -3.43 -2.15
CA PHE A 22 3.33 -2.33 -1.76
C PHE A 22 4.57 -2.26 -2.63
N THR A 23 5.26 -3.38 -2.86
CA THR A 23 6.47 -3.41 -3.71
C THR A 23 6.19 -3.01 -5.16
N MET A 24 4.98 -3.27 -5.67
CA MET A 24 4.57 -2.79 -7.00
C MET A 24 4.29 -1.28 -7.04
N ILE A 25 3.68 -0.72 -5.98
CA ILE A 25 3.24 0.68 -5.96
C ILE A 25 4.20 1.65 -5.24
N VAL A 26 5.20 1.17 -4.50
CA VAL A 26 6.09 2.01 -3.69
C VAL A 26 6.87 3.01 -4.52
N ARG A 27 7.25 2.63 -5.75
CA ARG A 27 7.99 3.50 -6.69
C ARG A 27 7.13 4.70 -7.13
N PRO A 28 5.94 4.50 -7.74
CA PRO A 28 5.07 5.62 -8.09
C PRO A 28 4.54 6.37 -6.86
N LEU A 29 4.26 5.69 -5.75
CA LEU A 29 3.79 6.32 -4.52
C LEU A 29 4.85 7.26 -3.93
N ASN A 30 6.10 6.83 -3.81
CA ASN A 30 7.19 7.69 -3.32
C ASN A 30 7.43 8.88 -4.24
N LYS A 31 7.28 8.71 -5.56
CA LYS A 31 7.35 9.81 -6.52
C LYS A 31 6.22 10.83 -6.26
N TYR A 32 4.99 10.36 -6.10
CA TYR A 32 3.85 11.22 -5.78
C TYR A 32 4.05 11.95 -4.44
N LEU A 33 4.37 11.22 -3.37
CA LEU A 33 4.64 11.77 -2.05
C LEU A 33 5.79 12.79 -2.03
N ARG A 34 6.80 12.61 -2.88
CA ARG A 34 7.88 13.59 -3.04
C ARG A 34 7.39 14.85 -3.74
N LEU A 35 6.65 14.71 -4.84
CA LEU A 35 6.09 15.84 -5.59
C LEU A 35 5.10 16.66 -4.76
N THR A 36 4.30 16.00 -3.93
CA THR A 36 3.32 16.65 -3.05
C THR A 36 3.91 17.08 -1.71
N ARG A 37 5.21 16.85 -1.47
CA ARG A 37 5.92 17.11 -0.20
C ARG A 37 5.29 16.43 1.02
N GLN A 38 4.60 15.30 0.78
CA GLN A 38 3.89 14.53 1.80
C GLN A 38 4.73 13.40 2.42
N GLN A 39 5.94 13.13 1.91
CA GLN A 39 6.87 12.12 2.45
C GLN A 39 6.91 11.97 3.98
N PRO A 40 7.06 13.04 4.80
CA PRO A 40 7.17 12.90 6.25
C PRO A 40 5.89 12.41 6.93
N LYS A 41 4.73 12.48 6.26
CA LYS A 41 3.44 12.04 6.80
C LYS A 41 3.13 10.56 6.52
N PHE A 42 3.83 9.94 5.56
CA PHE A 42 3.56 8.59 5.09
C PHE A 42 4.79 7.68 5.19
N PRO A 43 5.18 7.26 6.40
CA PRO A 43 6.17 6.22 6.57
C PRO A 43 5.70 4.89 5.97
N THR A 44 6.64 4.08 5.51
CA THR A 44 6.40 2.77 4.87
C THR A 44 5.46 1.88 5.68
N GLU A 45 5.64 1.83 7.01
CA GLU A 45 4.79 1.02 7.90
C GLU A 45 3.32 1.45 7.88
N LYS A 46 3.04 2.75 7.86
CA LYS A 46 1.65 3.26 7.76
C LYS A 46 1.01 2.89 6.43
N VAL A 47 1.78 2.97 5.35
CA VAL A 47 1.28 2.59 4.01
C VAL A 47 1.00 1.10 3.96
N MET A 48 1.95 0.26 4.40
CA MET A 48 1.77 -1.19 4.42
C MET A 48 0.58 -1.61 5.29
N GLY A 49 0.45 -1.08 6.51
CA GLY A 49 -0.68 -1.39 7.39
C GLY A 49 -2.03 -0.93 6.82
N HIS A 50 -2.04 0.17 6.06
CA HIS A 50 -3.25 0.60 5.35
C HIS A 50 -3.62 -0.36 4.20
N ILE A 51 -2.63 -0.80 3.41
CA ILE A 51 -2.85 -1.78 2.33
C ILE A 51 -3.35 -3.11 2.90
N GLU A 52 -2.74 -3.60 3.98
CA GLU A 52 -3.17 -4.82 4.68
C GLU A 52 -4.62 -4.72 5.14
N LYS A 53 -4.98 -3.60 5.77
CA LYS A 53 -6.36 -3.33 6.19
C LYS A 53 -7.32 -3.29 4.99
N CYS A 54 -6.92 -2.66 3.89
CA CYS A 54 -7.70 -2.66 2.66
C CYS A 54 -7.91 -4.06 2.09
N ILE A 55 -6.88 -4.91 2.11
CA ILE A 55 -6.98 -6.30 1.62
C ILE A 55 -7.86 -7.14 2.54
N SER A 56 -7.63 -7.08 3.85
CA SER A 56 -8.41 -7.82 4.86
C SER A 56 -9.89 -7.43 4.85
N MET A 57 -10.20 -6.16 4.64
CA MET A 57 -11.56 -5.64 4.59
C MET A 57 -12.17 -5.66 3.17
N ARG A 58 -11.46 -6.19 2.16
CA ARG A 58 -11.86 -6.19 0.73
C ARG A 58 -12.28 -4.80 0.23
N LEU A 59 -11.58 -3.77 0.67
CA LEU A 59 -11.82 -2.38 0.29
C LEU A 59 -11.34 -2.12 -1.13
N ASN A 60 -12.03 -1.20 -1.81
CA ASN A 60 -11.72 -0.85 -3.18
C ASN A 60 -10.46 0.03 -3.28
N TYR A 61 -9.80 0.02 -4.44
CA TYR A 61 -8.61 0.85 -4.71
C TYR A 61 -8.83 2.35 -4.46
N ARG A 62 -10.07 2.81 -4.61
CA ARG A 62 -10.48 4.20 -4.32
C ARG A 62 -10.29 4.54 -2.84
N THR A 63 -10.65 3.63 -1.93
CA THR A 63 -10.51 3.83 -0.49
C THR A 63 -9.04 3.97 -0.08
N PHE A 64 -8.16 3.17 -0.70
CA PHE A 64 -6.72 3.30 -0.53
C PHE A 64 -6.21 4.68 -0.99
N LEU A 65 -6.60 5.12 -2.19
CA LEU A 65 -6.13 6.39 -2.76
C LEU A 65 -6.70 7.62 -2.06
N SER A 66 -7.95 7.57 -1.60
CA SER A 66 -8.58 8.66 -0.83
C SER A 66 -7.76 9.03 0.40
N TYR A 67 -7.14 8.06 1.09
CA TYR A 67 -6.28 8.32 2.24
C TYR A 67 -5.08 9.23 1.91
N PHE A 68 -4.54 9.13 0.68
CA PHE A 68 -3.44 9.97 0.22
C PHE A 68 -3.91 11.28 -0.39
N TRP A 69 -5.06 11.29 -1.07
CA TRP A 69 -5.62 12.48 -1.72
C TRP A 69 -6.26 13.48 -0.74
N GLU A 70 -6.92 13.00 0.30
CA GLU A 70 -7.64 13.87 1.24
C GLU A 70 -6.70 14.74 2.08
N LEU A 71 -5.44 14.32 2.22
CA LEU A 71 -4.37 15.12 2.82
C LEU A 71 -3.81 16.19 1.87
N GLU A 72 -3.98 16.05 0.56
CA GLU A 72 -3.62 17.08 -0.43
C GLU A 72 -4.62 18.24 -0.41
N SER A 73 -5.92 17.93 -0.36
CA SER A 73 -7.00 18.94 -0.34
C SER A 73 -6.94 19.88 0.86
N ARG A 74 -6.35 19.44 1.97
CA ARG A 74 -6.19 20.23 3.21
C ARG A 74 -4.99 21.18 3.19
N GLN A 75 -4.16 21.13 2.15
CA GLN A 75 -2.94 21.93 2.00
C GLN A 75 -3.00 22.92 0.81
N ARG A 76 -4.16 23.05 0.16
CA ARG A 76 -4.40 24.03 -0.89
C ARG A 76 -5.20 25.21 -0.33
#